data_AF-A0A175W2H1-F1
#
_entry.id   AF-A0A175W2H1-F1
#
_cell.length_a   1.000
_cell.length_b   1.000
_cell.length_c   1.000
_cell.angle_alpha   90.00
_cell.angle_beta   90.00
_cell.angle_gamma   90.00
#
_symmetry.space_group_name_H-M   'P 1'
#
loop_
_entity.id
_entity.type
_entity.pdbx_description
1 polymer ?
#
loop_
_entity_poly.entity_id
_entity_poly.type
_entity_poly.pdbx_seq_one_letter_code
_entity_poly.pdbx_strand_id
1 'polypeptide(L)'
;MILGMPNPSGSLRLIWHHTVNRGGRWTRTTLAVAIYLFLNLLGRLSISALGLAYSLNEIEKTYVGDPTTMVTDWSSQDWFNPVEYLGVSYMITSPIGFLYTDILSCNIQNTGISGPNRTVEGNTVTYSYGLKDYVNFHQLPSTDTVLHSSASCIVRKVVGNGVYKNGTKVAALYLYNVQSNGGDNSLVSCESTFYECLTCLRDQNDRAAPETLLFNYYPPLQSFFGATLLLRFGTVGEINMTDPLLGGSTTSDQPRVINARVSSNSSFAIPFIGSLYSLYIKETRKTAEARLAAERQAAHIAALLPILVVKGAESRLPRIRKGGERVERHIAMVELEVNWNRVAGVLGAILVGEVIAITVTIIHCRKFILYDYDSFLPIARLLKTAMEHAQGRSVDPAAKIAAQIKNGK
;
A
#
# COMPACT_ATOMS: atom_id res chain seq x y z
N MET A 1 -18.51 -1.33 -17.29
CA MET A 1 -17.93 -2.39 -16.43
C MET A 1 -17.28 -3.49 -17.28
N ILE A 2 -16.38 -3.16 -18.22
CA ILE A 2 -15.89 -4.10 -19.28
C ILE A 2 -14.39 -4.50 -19.12
N LEU A 3 -13.61 -3.91 -18.21
CA LEU A 3 -12.16 -4.22 -18.07
C LEU A 3 -11.80 -5.06 -16.82
N GLY A 4 -12.79 -5.62 -16.12
CA GLY A 4 -12.62 -6.16 -14.78
C GLY A 4 -12.32 -7.66 -14.63
N MET A 5 -11.85 -8.39 -15.65
CA MET A 5 -11.35 -9.75 -15.42
C MET A 5 -9.88 -9.70 -14.97
N PRO A 6 -9.56 -10.11 -13.72
CA PRO A 6 -8.26 -9.86 -13.11
C PRO A 6 -7.13 -10.72 -13.69
N ASN A 7 -7.42 -11.81 -14.41
CA ASN A 7 -6.36 -12.69 -14.89
C ASN A 7 -6.71 -13.33 -16.24
N PRO A 8 -5.97 -13.05 -17.33
CA PRO A 8 -6.21 -13.67 -18.65
C PRO A 8 -5.94 -15.18 -18.66
N SER A 9 -5.30 -15.70 -17.60
CA SER A 9 -4.95 -17.12 -17.43
C SER A 9 -6.17 -18.06 -17.43
N GLY A 10 -7.31 -17.63 -16.87
CA GLY A 10 -8.53 -18.45 -16.84
C GLY A 10 -9.11 -18.69 -18.24
N SER A 11 -9.22 -17.63 -19.03
CA SER A 11 -9.72 -17.69 -20.41
C SER A 11 -8.79 -18.47 -21.33
N LEU A 12 -7.46 -18.31 -21.18
CA LEU A 12 -6.48 -19.09 -21.94
C LEU A 12 -6.57 -20.58 -21.65
N ARG A 13 -6.76 -20.98 -20.38
CA ARG A 13 -6.99 -22.39 -20.02
C ARG A 13 -8.25 -22.95 -20.66
N LEU A 14 -9.31 -22.14 -20.75
CA LEU A 14 -10.58 -22.53 -21.38
C LEU A 14 -10.41 -22.72 -22.89
N ILE A 15 -9.70 -21.81 -23.56
CA ILE A 15 -9.37 -21.94 -24.98
C ILE A 15 -8.52 -23.18 -25.20
N TRP A 16 -7.44 -23.37 -24.42
CA TRP A 16 -6.52 -24.52 -24.51
C TRP A 16 -7.25 -25.85 -24.33
N HIS A 17 -8.11 -25.96 -23.32
CA HIS A 17 -8.88 -27.17 -23.06
C HIS A 17 -9.82 -27.50 -24.24
N HIS A 18 -10.44 -26.48 -24.84
CA HIS A 18 -11.31 -26.68 -25.99
C HIS A 18 -10.56 -27.00 -27.28
N THR A 19 -9.39 -26.40 -27.51
CA THR A 19 -8.58 -26.69 -28.70
C THR A 19 -7.93 -28.06 -28.64
N VAL A 20 -7.29 -28.39 -27.52
CA VAL A 20 -6.47 -29.61 -27.40
C VAL A 20 -7.31 -30.84 -27.04
N ASN A 21 -8.17 -30.75 -26.02
CA ASN A 21 -8.85 -31.95 -25.51
C ASN A 21 -10.11 -32.34 -26.31
N ARG A 22 -10.72 -31.42 -27.07
CA ARG A 22 -12.02 -31.65 -27.75
C ARG A 22 -11.92 -31.90 -29.26
N GLY A 23 -10.74 -32.25 -29.76
CA GLY A 23 -10.54 -32.58 -31.18
C GLY A 23 -10.77 -31.39 -32.11
N GLY A 24 -10.43 -30.17 -31.68
CA GLY A 24 -10.45 -28.98 -32.53
C GLY A 24 -11.82 -28.41 -32.90
N ARG A 25 -12.93 -28.88 -32.31
CA ARG A 25 -14.26 -28.28 -32.54
C ARG A 25 -14.46 -27.06 -31.63
N TRP A 26 -14.25 -25.87 -32.17
CA TRP A 26 -14.47 -24.61 -31.46
C TRP A 26 -15.98 -24.38 -31.30
N THR A 27 -16.46 -24.36 -30.06
CA THR A 27 -17.84 -23.96 -29.78
C THR A 27 -17.98 -22.44 -29.92
N ARG A 28 -19.18 -21.93 -30.25
CA ARG A 28 -19.41 -20.48 -30.39
C ARG A 28 -19.02 -19.69 -29.15
N THR A 29 -19.23 -20.27 -27.98
CA THR A 29 -18.79 -19.68 -26.71
C THR A 29 -17.28 -19.57 -26.63
N THR A 30 -16.52 -20.57 -27.11
CA THR A 30 -15.06 -20.52 -27.22
C THR A 30 -14.62 -19.40 -28.17
N LEU A 31 -15.30 -19.24 -29.32
CA LEU A 31 -15.01 -18.17 -30.29
C LEU A 31 -15.25 -16.79 -29.68
N ALA A 32 -16.38 -16.58 -28.99
CA ALA A 32 -16.69 -15.32 -28.32
C ALA A 32 -15.67 -14.98 -27.22
N VAL A 33 -15.26 -15.97 -26.41
CA VAL A 33 -14.23 -15.79 -25.38
C VAL A 33 -12.87 -15.47 -26.00
N ALA A 34 -12.51 -16.09 -27.13
CA ALA A 34 -11.27 -15.81 -27.84
C ALA A 34 -11.23 -14.38 -28.41
N ILE A 35 -12.32 -13.92 -29.05
CA ILE A 35 -12.45 -12.53 -29.53
C ILE A 35 -12.32 -11.55 -28.36
N TYR A 36 -13.01 -11.82 -27.25
CA TYR A 36 -12.93 -10.96 -26.06
C TYR A 36 -11.51 -10.89 -25.48
N LEU A 37 -10.81 -12.03 -25.39
CA LEU A 37 -9.43 -12.07 -24.91
C LEU A 37 -8.49 -11.29 -25.83
N PHE A 38 -8.68 -11.40 -27.14
CA PHE A 38 -7.90 -10.68 -28.13
C PHE A 38 -8.10 -9.16 -28.01
N LEU A 39 -9.35 -8.68 -27.93
CA LEU A 39 -9.66 -7.27 -27.73
C LEU A 39 -9.10 -6.72 -26.42
N ASN A 40 -9.15 -7.49 -25.33
CA ASN A 40 -8.59 -7.08 -24.04
C ASN A 40 -7.06 -7.01 -24.08
N LEU A 41 -6.40 -7.97 -24.75
CA LEU A 41 -4.94 -7.95 -24.94
C LEU A 41 -4.52 -6.74 -25.79
N LEU A 42 -5.26 -6.44 -26.86
CA LEU A 42 -5.04 -5.27 -27.71
C LEU A 42 -5.25 -3.95 -26.97
N GLY A 43 -6.32 -3.84 -26.18
CA GLY A 43 -6.56 -2.65 -25.35
C GLY A 43 -5.39 -2.39 -24.38
N ARG A 44 -4.85 -3.45 -23.76
CA ARG A 44 -3.66 -3.34 -22.90
C ARG A 44 -2.39 -3.00 -23.69
N LEU A 45 -2.16 -3.63 -24.84
CA LEU A 45 -1.02 -3.34 -25.70
C LEU A 45 -1.05 -1.92 -26.25
N SER A 46 -2.24 -1.39 -26.57
CA SER A 46 -2.42 0.00 -27.01
C SER A 46 -2.04 0.98 -25.91
N ILE A 47 -2.47 0.74 -24.66
CA ILE A 47 -2.07 1.57 -23.51
C ILE A 47 -0.56 1.50 -23.29
N SER A 48 0.04 0.30 -23.38
CA SER A 48 1.50 0.15 -23.25
C SER A 48 2.27 0.80 -24.39
N ALA A 49 1.79 0.68 -25.63
CA ALA A 49 2.42 1.28 -26.81
C ALA A 49 2.30 2.80 -26.80
N LEU A 50 1.14 3.32 -26.37
CA LEU A 50 0.97 4.75 -26.10
C LEU A 50 1.89 5.18 -24.96
N GLY A 51 1.95 4.45 -23.86
CA GLY A 51 2.88 4.73 -22.76
C GLY A 51 4.35 4.72 -23.20
N LEU A 52 4.72 3.83 -24.14
CA LEU A 52 6.06 3.76 -24.71
C LEU A 52 6.33 4.87 -25.73
N ALA A 53 5.33 5.27 -26.52
CA ALA A 53 5.43 6.44 -27.40
C ALA A 53 5.48 7.74 -26.60
N TYR A 54 4.82 7.78 -25.44
CA TYR A 54 4.91 8.81 -24.41
C TYR A 54 6.15 8.65 -23.51
N SER A 55 6.96 7.59 -23.66
CA SER A 55 8.36 7.64 -23.24
C SER A 55 9.09 8.52 -24.26
N LEU A 56 8.69 9.77 -24.23
CA LEU A 56 9.16 10.86 -25.03
C LEU A 56 10.67 10.93 -24.91
N ASN A 57 11.28 11.34 -26.01
CA ASN A 57 12.48 12.15 -25.92
C ASN A 57 12.13 13.32 -25.01
N GLU A 58 12.34 13.19 -23.70
CA GLU A 58 12.79 14.31 -22.90
C GLU A 58 14.06 14.76 -23.61
N ILE A 59 13.92 15.63 -24.60
CA ILE A 59 15.04 16.42 -25.09
C ILE A 59 15.37 17.23 -23.86
N GLU A 60 16.35 16.72 -23.12
CA GLU A 60 16.97 17.37 -21.99
C GLU A 60 17.57 18.65 -22.57
N LYS A 61 16.73 19.69 -22.70
CA LYS A 61 17.20 21.07 -22.83
C LYS A 61 17.92 21.29 -21.52
N THR A 62 19.20 20.96 -21.56
CA THR A 62 20.18 21.17 -20.51
C THR A 62 20.10 22.66 -20.25
N TYR A 63 19.36 23.05 -19.21
CA TYR A 63 19.45 24.39 -18.71
C TYR A 63 20.89 24.54 -18.25
N VAL A 64 21.70 25.24 -19.04
CA VAL A 64 23.06 25.64 -18.69
C VAL A 64 22.97 26.75 -17.63
N GLY A 65 22.42 26.39 -16.48
CA GLY A 65 22.50 27.13 -15.24
C GLY A 65 23.14 26.21 -14.21
N ASP A 66 23.77 26.79 -13.18
CA ASP A 66 24.33 26.03 -12.07
C ASP A 66 23.33 24.96 -11.59
N PRO A 67 23.77 23.71 -11.35
CA PRO A 67 22.89 22.65 -10.91
C PRO A 67 22.07 23.14 -9.70
N THR A 68 20.80 23.41 -9.92
CA THR A 68 19.94 23.88 -8.83
C THR A 68 19.62 22.67 -7.97
N THR A 69 20.31 22.54 -6.85
CA THR A 69 19.95 21.53 -5.84
C THR A 69 18.58 21.87 -5.28
N MET A 70 17.62 20.99 -5.51
CA MET A 70 16.30 21.06 -4.89
C MET A 70 16.28 20.17 -3.64
N VAL A 71 15.51 20.56 -2.65
CA VAL A 71 15.22 19.80 -1.43
C VAL A 71 13.73 19.65 -1.28
N THR A 72 13.29 18.64 -0.55
CA THR A 72 11.87 18.46 -0.22
C THR A 72 11.35 19.66 0.56
N ASP A 73 10.22 20.22 0.13
CA ASP A 73 9.52 21.29 0.83
C ASP A 73 8.72 20.70 2.00
N TRP A 74 9.40 20.61 3.13
CA TRP A 74 8.76 20.13 4.35
C TRP A 74 7.67 21.06 4.86
N SER A 75 7.58 22.33 4.41
CA SER A 75 6.60 23.31 4.87
C SER A 75 5.16 23.04 4.42
N SER A 76 4.95 22.16 3.44
CA SER A 76 3.61 21.75 3.03
C SER A 76 2.94 20.85 4.07
N GLN A 77 1.72 21.18 4.48
CA GLN A 77 0.92 20.37 5.41
C GLN A 77 0.38 19.06 4.80
N ASP A 78 0.58 18.82 3.50
CA ASP A 78 -0.01 17.70 2.76
C ASP A 78 0.40 16.33 3.31
N TRP A 79 1.55 16.26 3.99
CA TRP A 79 2.00 15.00 4.57
C TRP A 79 1.38 14.71 5.94
N PHE A 80 0.81 15.67 6.69
CA PHE A 80 0.21 15.44 8.01
C PHE A 80 -1.05 14.56 7.99
N ASN A 81 -1.87 14.66 6.94
CA ASN A 81 -3.16 13.97 6.86
C ASN A 81 -2.99 12.46 6.52
N PRO A 82 -2.06 12.04 5.65
CA PRO A 82 -1.83 10.62 5.36
C PRO A 82 -0.64 9.99 6.11
N VAL A 83 -0.09 10.58 7.18
CA VAL A 83 1.17 10.08 7.81
C VAL A 83 1.12 8.58 8.10
N GLU A 84 0.01 8.09 8.64
CA GLU A 84 -0.17 6.66 8.93
C GLU A 84 -0.15 5.82 7.65
N TYR A 85 -0.90 6.25 6.64
CA TYR A 85 -0.93 5.59 5.34
C TYR A 85 0.45 5.57 4.67
N LEU A 86 1.22 6.66 4.78
CA LEU A 86 2.57 6.75 4.24
C LEU A 86 3.51 5.75 4.90
N GLY A 87 3.56 5.73 6.24
CA GLY A 87 4.39 4.79 6.98
C GLY A 87 4.05 3.33 6.64
N VAL A 88 2.75 2.99 6.60
CA VAL A 88 2.28 1.63 6.32
C VAL A 88 2.52 1.22 4.87
N SER A 89 2.24 2.09 3.90
CA SER A 89 2.44 1.78 2.48
C SER A 89 3.91 1.50 2.17
N TYR A 90 4.82 2.30 2.75
CA TYR A 90 6.26 2.10 2.57
C TYR A 90 6.81 0.90 3.32
N MET A 91 6.20 0.49 4.44
CA MET A 91 6.54 -0.77 5.08
C MET A 91 6.26 -1.97 4.19
N ILE A 92 5.13 -1.99 3.48
CA ILE A 92 4.77 -3.09 2.59
C ILE A 92 5.75 -3.21 1.41
N THR A 93 6.26 -2.07 0.92
CA THR A 93 7.17 -2.05 -0.23
C THR A 93 8.65 -2.14 0.14
N SER A 94 9.02 -1.79 1.37
CA SER A 94 10.41 -1.88 1.80
C SER A 94 10.67 -3.33 2.23
N PRO A 95 11.79 -3.96 1.79
CA PRO A 95 12.15 -5.27 2.32
C PRO A 95 12.49 -5.13 3.81
N ILE A 96 11.49 -5.36 4.67
CA ILE A 96 11.67 -5.44 6.13
C ILE A 96 12.09 -6.87 6.54
N GLY A 97 12.31 -7.77 5.57
CA GLY A 97 12.67 -9.16 5.82
C GLY A 97 13.90 -9.28 6.71
N PHE A 98 13.69 -9.63 7.97
CA PHE A 98 14.72 -9.89 8.96
C PHE A 98 14.75 -11.39 9.24
N LEU A 99 15.92 -12.03 9.06
CA LEU A 99 16.18 -13.34 9.65
C LEU A 99 16.64 -13.13 11.10
N TYR A 100 15.72 -13.36 12.04
CA TYR A 100 15.96 -13.21 13.48
C TYR A 100 17.04 -14.14 14.03
N THR A 101 17.33 -15.24 13.33
CA THR A 101 18.34 -16.21 13.72
C THR A 101 19.76 -15.72 13.46
N ASP A 102 19.94 -14.69 12.64
CA ASP A 102 21.28 -14.23 12.24
C ASP A 102 21.61 -12.88 12.87
N ILE A 103 22.34 -12.91 13.99
CA ILE A 103 22.86 -11.71 14.65
C ILE A 103 23.79 -10.93 13.71
N LEU A 104 24.44 -11.58 12.73
CA LEU A 104 25.28 -10.90 11.74
C LEU A 104 24.44 -10.05 10.79
N SER A 105 23.16 -10.39 10.58
CA SER A 105 22.24 -9.54 9.84
C SER A 105 21.93 -8.22 10.56
N CYS A 106 22.23 -8.07 11.86
CA CYS A 106 21.88 -6.86 12.61
C CYS A 106 22.57 -5.59 12.08
N ASN A 107 23.82 -5.69 11.64
CA ASN A 107 24.60 -4.56 11.12
C ASN A 107 24.68 -4.60 9.58
N ILE A 108 23.53 -4.55 8.91
CA ILE A 108 23.50 -4.37 7.45
C ILE A 108 23.66 -2.87 7.16
N GLN A 109 24.83 -2.51 6.62
CA GLN A 109 24.98 -1.27 5.87
C GLN A 109 24.33 -1.47 4.49
N ASN A 110 23.57 -0.47 4.02
CA ASN A 110 22.91 -0.48 2.72
C ASN A 110 21.88 -1.62 2.54
N THR A 111 20.72 -1.51 3.20
CA THR A 111 19.55 -2.40 2.96
C THR A 111 18.92 -2.28 1.54
N GLY A 112 19.69 -1.81 0.56
CA GLY A 112 19.31 -1.47 -0.81
C GLY A 112 19.93 -0.14 -1.24
N ILE A 113 19.90 0.17 -2.54
CA ILE A 113 20.50 1.37 -3.17
C ILE A 113 20.03 2.70 -2.50
N SER A 114 18.93 2.70 -1.75
CA SER A 114 18.47 3.85 -0.94
C SER A 114 17.73 3.41 0.34
N GLY A 115 18.20 2.30 0.94
CA GLY A 115 17.70 1.82 2.23
C GLY A 115 18.34 2.61 3.38
N PRO A 116 17.66 2.80 4.51
CA PRO A 116 18.29 3.39 5.68
C PRO A 116 19.37 2.46 6.25
N ASN A 117 20.46 3.04 6.75
CA ASN A 117 21.53 2.30 7.41
C ASN A 117 21.09 1.91 8.81
N ARG A 118 21.37 0.68 9.25
CA ARG A 118 21.01 0.19 10.57
C ARG A 118 22.25 -0.11 11.42
N THR A 119 22.20 0.29 12.68
CA THR A 119 23.12 -0.17 13.72
C THR A 119 22.34 -0.72 14.90
N VAL A 120 22.86 -1.76 15.55
CA VAL A 120 22.26 -2.36 16.74
C VAL A 120 23.28 -2.35 17.87
N GLU A 121 22.99 -1.61 18.94
CA GLU A 121 23.82 -1.53 20.15
C GLU A 121 22.99 -2.01 21.36
N GLY A 122 23.32 -3.18 21.90
CA GLY A 122 22.58 -3.76 23.02
C GLY A 122 21.12 -4.05 22.66
N ASN A 123 20.18 -3.29 23.24
CA ASN A 123 18.74 -3.38 22.95
C ASN A 123 18.23 -2.17 22.14
N THR A 124 19.12 -1.29 21.72
CA THR A 124 18.80 -0.10 20.94
C THR A 124 19.06 -0.38 19.47
N VAL A 125 18.04 -0.15 18.64
CA VAL A 125 18.15 -0.20 17.19
C VAL A 125 18.13 1.22 16.67
N THR A 126 19.11 1.58 15.85
CA THR A 126 19.22 2.91 15.25
C THR A 126 19.20 2.81 13.74
N TYR A 127 18.35 3.61 13.11
CA TYR A 127 18.25 3.82 11.68
C TYR A 127 18.79 5.19 11.31
N SER A 128 19.61 5.25 10.28
CA SER A 128 20.15 6.49 9.72
C SER A 128 19.65 6.65 8.29
N TYR A 129 19.11 7.82 7.96
CA TYR A 129 18.57 8.13 6.65
C TYR A 129 18.99 9.54 6.24
N GLY A 130 19.79 9.65 5.17
CA GLY A 130 20.05 10.93 4.52
C GLY A 130 18.81 11.36 3.75
N LEU A 131 18.27 12.56 4.04
CA LEU A 131 17.25 13.16 3.20
C LEU A 131 17.77 13.34 1.78
N LYS A 132 16.88 13.51 0.81
CA LYS A 132 17.28 13.58 -0.60
C LYS A 132 17.53 15.01 -1.04
N ASP A 133 18.72 15.23 -1.57
CA ASP A 133 19.04 16.38 -2.41
C ASP A 133 18.79 15.96 -3.87
N TYR A 134 18.13 16.83 -4.64
CA TYR A 134 17.81 16.59 -6.04
C TYR A 134 18.64 17.53 -6.90
N VAL A 135 19.69 17.01 -7.51
CA VAL A 135 20.50 17.76 -8.46
C VAL A 135 20.02 17.42 -9.85
N ASN A 136 19.36 18.38 -10.50
CA ASN A 136 18.67 18.16 -11.77
C ASN A 136 17.65 17.01 -11.64
N PHE A 137 17.88 15.89 -12.34
CA PHE A 137 17.06 14.68 -12.28
C PHE A 137 17.60 13.60 -11.33
N HIS A 138 18.80 13.80 -10.78
CA HIS A 138 19.46 12.81 -9.92
C HIS A 138 19.07 13.00 -8.46
N GLN A 139 18.72 11.89 -7.81
CA GLN A 139 18.50 11.84 -6.37
C GLN A 139 19.81 11.47 -5.69
N LEU A 140 20.33 12.36 -4.85
CA LEU A 140 21.52 12.13 -4.06
C LEU A 140 21.14 12.14 -2.57
N PRO A 141 21.72 11.26 -1.74
CA PRO A 141 21.61 11.42 -0.30
C PRO A 141 22.30 12.73 0.09
N SER A 142 21.59 13.58 0.84
CA SER A 142 22.12 14.81 1.39
C SER A 142 23.18 14.48 2.43
N THR A 143 24.35 15.11 2.29
CA THR A 143 25.44 15.00 3.26
C THR A 143 25.19 15.82 4.52
N ASP A 144 24.27 16.80 4.45
CA ASP A 144 24.09 17.82 5.48
C ASP A 144 22.82 17.61 6.31
N THR A 145 21.95 16.68 5.89
CA THR A 145 20.67 16.43 6.55
C THR A 145 20.45 14.93 6.69
N VAL A 146 21.11 14.34 7.68
CA VAL A 146 20.91 12.95 8.10
C VAL A 146 19.98 12.90 9.31
N LEU A 147 18.97 12.02 9.23
CA LEU A 147 18.07 11.70 10.34
C LEU A 147 18.47 10.37 10.97
N HIS A 148 18.58 10.37 12.30
CA HIS A 148 18.81 9.19 13.11
C HIS A 148 17.57 8.89 13.93
N SER A 149 16.90 7.77 13.66
CA SER A 149 15.78 7.28 14.45
C SER A 149 16.24 6.09 15.27
N SER A 150 16.23 6.21 16.59
CA SER A 150 16.59 5.12 17.49
C SER A 150 15.42 4.70 18.35
N ALA A 151 15.36 3.41 18.69
CA ALA A 151 14.38 2.91 19.63
C ALA A 151 14.95 1.83 20.52
N SER A 152 14.47 1.79 21.76
CA SER A 152 14.73 0.72 22.72
C SER A 152 13.40 0.29 23.33
N CYS A 153 13.10 -1.00 23.31
CA CYS A 153 11.81 -1.52 23.75
C CYS A 153 11.95 -2.51 24.90
N ILE A 154 10.99 -2.50 25.81
CA ILE A 154 10.91 -3.45 26.92
C ILE A 154 9.55 -4.14 26.85
N VAL A 155 9.54 -5.48 26.93
CA VAL A 155 8.27 -6.20 27.03
C VAL A 155 7.68 -6.04 28.42
N ARG A 156 6.40 -5.69 28.47
CA ARG A 156 5.58 -5.57 29.67
C ARG A 156 4.47 -6.61 29.61
N LYS A 157 4.23 -7.29 30.73
CA LYS A 157 3.11 -8.22 30.87
C LYS A 157 2.01 -7.55 31.68
N VAL A 158 0.79 -7.57 31.17
CA VAL A 158 -0.41 -7.11 31.87
C VAL A 158 -1.12 -8.34 32.41
N VAL A 159 -1.40 -8.34 33.71
CA VAL A 159 -2.25 -9.35 34.37
C VAL A 159 -3.29 -8.60 35.18
N GLY A 160 -4.55 -8.69 34.76
CA GLY A 160 -5.62 -7.87 35.33
C GLY A 160 -5.30 -6.38 35.14
N ASN A 161 -5.23 -5.62 36.25
CA ASN A 161 -4.80 -4.22 36.21
C ASN A 161 -3.29 -4.03 36.43
N GLY A 162 -2.52 -5.07 36.72
CA GLY A 162 -1.10 -4.94 37.02
C GLY A 162 -0.24 -4.96 35.76
N VAL A 163 0.73 -4.07 35.67
CA VAL A 163 1.81 -4.11 34.67
C VAL A 163 3.06 -4.67 35.32
N TYR A 164 3.64 -5.69 34.71
CA TYR A 164 4.76 -6.44 35.23
C TYR A 164 5.97 -6.36 34.30
N LYS A 165 7.16 -6.25 34.90
CA LYS A 165 8.46 -6.40 34.25
C LYS A 165 9.22 -7.50 34.96
N ASN A 166 9.60 -8.55 34.24
CA ASN A 166 10.34 -9.69 34.81
C ASN A 166 9.61 -10.31 36.00
N GLY A 167 8.27 -10.36 35.96
CA GLY A 167 7.46 -10.86 37.08
C GLY A 167 7.25 -9.89 38.25
N THR A 168 7.93 -8.74 38.27
CA THR A 168 7.73 -7.70 39.30
C THR A 168 6.71 -6.67 38.82
N LYS A 169 5.71 -6.35 39.65
CA LYS A 169 4.72 -5.32 39.34
C LYS A 169 5.39 -3.94 39.35
N VAL A 170 5.32 -3.21 38.23
CA VAL A 170 5.94 -1.89 38.04
C VAL A 170 4.92 -0.75 37.95
N ALA A 171 3.68 -1.06 37.56
CA ALA A 171 2.63 -0.07 37.42
C ALA A 171 1.25 -0.76 37.53
N ALA A 172 0.19 0.04 37.53
CA ALA A 172 -1.18 -0.43 37.36
C ALA A 172 -1.84 0.35 36.22
N LEU A 173 -2.57 -0.36 35.34
CA LEU A 173 -3.41 0.25 34.33
C LEU A 173 -4.75 0.62 34.96
N TYR A 174 -5.12 1.90 34.84
CA TYR A 174 -6.49 2.34 35.08
C TYR A 174 -7.30 2.07 33.82
N LEU A 175 -7.80 0.85 33.67
CA LEU A 175 -8.75 0.52 32.60
C LEU A 175 -10.10 1.12 32.98
N TYR A 176 -10.48 2.21 32.34
CA TYR A 176 -11.83 2.77 32.48
C TYR A 176 -12.83 1.82 31.83
N ASN A 177 -13.73 1.24 32.65
CA ASN A 177 -14.90 0.46 32.23
C ASN A 177 -14.64 -0.65 31.20
N VAL A 178 -14.18 -1.81 31.67
CA VAL A 178 -14.54 -3.05 30.99
C VAL A 178 -15.95 -3.40 31.45
N GLN A 179 -16.98 -2.90 30.74
CA GLN A 179 -18.33 -3.42 30.92
C GLN A 179 -18.35 -4.86 30.43
N SER A 180 -18.16 -5.81 31.36
CA SER A 180 -18.48 -7.20 31.08
C SER A 180 -20.00 -7.29 30.94
N ASN A 181 -20.48 -7.58 29.73
CA ASN A 181 -21.90 -7.87 29.51
C ASN A 181 -22.36 -9.20 30.14
N GLY A 182 -21.45 -9.95 30.79
CA GLY A 182 -21.80 -11.12 31.60
C GLY A 182 -21.88 -10.72 33.06
N GLY A 183 -23.05 -10.89 33.70
CA GLY A 183 -23.34 -10.47 35.08
C GLY A 183 -22.51 -11.11 36.20
N ASP A 184 -21.43 -11.82 35.88
CA ASP A 184 -20.42 -12.20 36.85
C ASP A 184 -19.44 -11.03 37.02
N ASN A 185 -19.50 -10.38 38.18
CA ASN A 185 -18.58 -9.32 38.60
C ASN A 185 -17.12 -9.81 38.78
N SER A 186 -16.77 -11.01 38.30
CA SER A 186 -15.39 -11.45 38.28
C SER A 186 -14.65 -10.65 37.20
N LEU A 187 -13.71 -9.80 37.63
CA LEU A 187 -12.78 -9.13 36.73
C LEU A 187 -12.07 -10.22 35.92
N VAL A 188 -12.41 -10.31 34.64
CA VAL A 188 -11.72 -11.19 33.68
C VAL A 188 -10.22 -10.92 33.82
N SER A 189 -9.48 -11.95 34.25
CA SER A 189 -8.03 -11.87 34.39
C SER A 189 -7.42 -11.89 32.98
N CYS A 190 -7.42 -10.74 32.31
CA CYS A 190 -6.77 -10.56 31.03
C CYS A 190 -5.26 -10.69 31.23
N GLU A 191 -4.65 -11.68 30.58
CA GLU A 191 -3.21 -11.73 30.36
C GLU A 191 -2.94 -11.17 28.96
N SER A 192 -2.12 -10.13 28.88
CA SER A 192 -1.65 -9.62 27.59
C SER A 192 -0.21 -9.11 27.70
N THR A 193 0.46 -8.95 26.57
CA THR A 193 1.81 -8.39 26.51
C THR A 193 1.85 -7.21 25.57
N PHE A 194 2.59 -6.17 25.97
CA PHE A 194 2.85 -5.02 25.11
C PHE A 194 4.32 -4.64 25.20
N TYR A 195 4.79 -3.88 24.21
CA TYR A 195 6.14 -3.35 24.19
C TYR A 195 6.08 -1.87 24.55
N GLU A 196 6.79 -1.49 25.59
CA GLU A 196 7.04 -0.09 25.91
C GLU A 196 8.32 0.31 25.20
N CYS A 197 8.19 1.15 24.17
CA CYS A 197 9.29 1.60 23.35
C CYS A 197 9.62 3.06 23.64
N LEU A 198 10.88 3.34 23.95
CA LEU A 198 11.43 4.68 23.94
C LEU A 198 11.99 4.95 22.54
N THR A 199 11.37 5.88 21.82
CA THR A 199 11.78 6.30 20.47
C THR A 199 12.40 7.69 20.51
N CYS A 200 13.48 7.89 19.75
CA CYS A 200 14.19 9.16 19.62
C CYS A 200 14.44 9.44 18.14
N LEU A 201 14.19 10.67 17.70
CA LEU A 201 14.51 11.13 16.35
C LEU A 201 15.49 12.32 16.44
N ARG A 202 16.70 12.16 15.91
CA ARG A 202 17.79 13.12 15.98
C ARG A 202 18.32 13.52 14.61
N ASP A 203 18.92 14.70 14.53
CA ASP A 203 19.72 15.12 13.37
C ASP A 203 21.17 14.64 13.50
N GLN A 204 21.99 14.90 12.48
CA GLN A 204 23.42 14.54 12.46
C GLN A 204 24.26 15.20 13.57
N ASN A 205 23.74 16.23 14.24
CA ASN A 205 24.38 16.93 15.35
C ASN A 205 23.81 16.48 16.72
N ASP A 206 23.12 15.34 16.76
CA ASP A 206 22.46 14.78 17.95
C ASP A 206 21.35 15.67 18.56
N ARG A 207 20.86 16.68 17.83
CA ARG A 207 19.72 17.52 18.27
C ARG A 207 18.41 16.81 17.95
N ALA A 208 17.32 17.15 18.65
CA ALA A 208 16.00 16.66 18.29
C ALA A 208 15.64 17.08 16.86
N ALA A 209 15.65 16.12 15.92
CA ALA A 209 15.51 16.36 14.49
C ALA A 209 14.22 17.07 14.07
N PRO A 210 13.05 16.77 14.68
CA PRO A 210 11.80 17.42 14.30
C PRO A 210 11.94 18.94 14.25
N GLU A 211 12.45 19.54 15.31
CA GLU A 211 12.41 20.99 15.48
C GLU A 211 13.35 21.73 14.54
N THR A 212 14.48 21.12 14.14
CA THR A 212 15.58 21.81 13.45
C THR A 212 15.70 21.54 11.96
N LEU A 213 15.14 20.44 11.45
CA LEU A 213 15.30 20.05 10.04
C LEU A 213 13.98 20.05 9.28
N LEU A 214 12.98 19.36 9.84
CA LEU A 214 11.69 19.16 9.15
C LEU A 214 10.71 20.30 9.43
N PHE A 215 10.79 20.92 10.63
CA PHE A 215 9.76 21.85 11.08
C PHE A 215 10.18 23.32 11.20
N ASN A 216 11.35 23.73 10.69
CA ASN A 216 11.82 25.13 10.77
C ASN A 216 10.84 26.15 10.17
N TYR A 217 10.04 25.74 9.20
CA TYR A 217 9.09 26.61 8.49
C TYR A 217 7.69 26.62 9.10
N TYR A 218 7.46 25.84 10.16
CA TYR A 218 6.14 25.72 10.78
C TYR A 218 6.01 26.58 12.04
N PRO A 219 4.79 27.05 12.35
CA PRO A 219 4.49 27.57 13.67
C PRO A 219 4.78 26.51 14.76
N PRO A 220 5.28 26.89 15.94
CA PRO A 220 5.71 25.94 16.99
C PRO A 220 4.68 24.85 17.34
N LEU A 221 3.38 25.18 17.31
CA LEU A 221 2.30 24.22 17.59
C LEU A 221 2.20 23.11 16.53
N GLN A 222 2.39 23.46 15.25
CA GLN A 222 2.36 22.49 14.14
C GLN A 222 3.65 21.67 14.12
N SER A 223 4.80 22.29 14.41
CA SER A 223 6.07 21.60 14.60
C SER A 223 5.97 20.55 15.70
N PHE A 224 5.41 20.91 16.85
CA PHE A 224 5.18 19.99 17.97
C PHE A 224 4.20 18.87 17.60
N PHE A 225 3.09 19.20 16.92
CA PHE A 225 2.12 18.20 16.46
C PHE A 225 2.76 17.19 15.50
N GLY A 226 3.51 17.67 14.52
CA GLY A 226 4.24 16.84 13.56
C GLY A 226 5.32 15.98 14.21
N ALA A 227 6.10 16.55 15.12
CA ALA A 227 7.09 15.83 15.91
C ALA A 227 6.44 14.70 16.72
N THR A 228 5.34 15.02 17.41
CA THR A 228 4.58 14.07 18.18
C THR A 228 4.00 12.96 17.28
N LEU A 229 3.50 13.32 16.10
CA LEU A 229 2.95 12.36 15.14
C LEU A 229 4.03 11.38 14.65
N LEU A 230 5.23 11.87 14.33
CA LEU A 230 6.37 11.03 13.96
C LEU A 230 6.79 10.08 15.09
N LEU A 231 6.83 10.57 16.33
CA LEU A 231 7.23 9.78 17.50
C LEU A 231 6.15 8.83 18.02
N ARG A 232 4.87 9.05 17.67
CA ARG A 232 3.75 8.16 18.00
C ARG A 232 3.84 6.80 17.29
N PHE A 233 4.53 6.72 16.17
CA PHE A 233 4.76 5.46 15.50
C PHE A 233 5.73 4.60 16.31
N GLY A 234 5.23 3.53 16.92
CA GLY A 234 6.03 2.55 17.66
C GLY A 234 5.75 2.49 19.17
N THR A 235 5.03 3.44 19.75
CA THR A 235 4.82 3.48 21.21
C THR A 235 3.61 2.70 21.70
N VAL A 236 2.63 2.38 20.83
CA VAL A 236 1.40 1.71 21.27
C VAL A 236 0.98 0.63 20.28
N GLY A 237 1.27 -0.63 20.64
CA GLY A 237 0.66 -1.79 20.01
C GLY A 237 -0.74 -2.04 20.55
N GLU A 238 -1.58 -2.69 19.74
CA GLU A 238 -2.88 -3.21 20.17
C GLU A 238 -2.68 -4.25 21.28
N ILE A 239 -3.28 -4.02 22.45
CA ILE A 239 -3.33 -5.02 23.52
C ILE A 239 -4.53 -5.93 23.23
N ASN A 240 -4.31 -7.01 22.49
CA ASN A 240 -5.31 -8.05 22.36
C ASN A 240 -5.44 -8.74 23.72
N MET A 241 -6.58 -8.55 24.39
CA MET A 241 -6.91 -9.25 25.62
C MET A 241 -7.85 -10.41 25.26
N THR A 242 -7.36 -11.63 25.45
CA THR A 242 -8.17 -12.84 25.35
C THR A 242 -8.59 -13.26 26.76
N ASP A 243 -9.89 -13.41 26.99
CA ASP A 243 -10.44 -14.02 28.21
C ASP A 243 -10.06 -15.52 28.25
N PRO A 244 -9.25 -15.98 29.21
CA PRO A 244 -8.86 -17.38 29.31
C PRO A 244 -9.96 -18.28 29.91
N LEU A 245 -11.00 -17.73 30.56
CA LEU A 245 -11.96 -18.53 31.34
C LEU A 245 -13.12 -19.11 30.53
N LEU A 246 -13.26 -18.77 29.25
CA LEU A 246 -14.33 -19.29 28.37
C LEU A 246 -13.91 -20.48 27.49
N GLY A 247 -12.86 -21.21 27.90
CA GLY A 247 -12.47 -22.51 27.35
C GLY A 247 -13.34 -23.69 27.83
N GLY A 248 -14.40 -23.43 28.60
CA GLY A 248 -15.41 -24.43 28.96
C GLY A 248 -16.37 -24.68 27.80
N SER A 249 -16.12 -25.74 27.03
CA SER A 249 -17.13 -26.62 26.40
C SER A 249 -18.58 -26.31 26.84
N THR A 250 -19.57 -26.11 25.99
CA THR A 250 -19.80 -26.59 24.63
C THR A 250 -20.96 -25.78 24.04
N THR A 251 -20.79 -25.28 22.82
CA THR A 251 -21.79 -24.78 21.84
C THR A 251 -21.47 -23.37 21.31
N SER A 252 -20.90 -23.34 20.10
CA SER A 252 -20.80 -22.20 19.16
C SER A 252 -19.97 -20.99 19.62
N ASP A 253 -18.64 -21.07 19.55
CA ASP A 253 -17.75 -20.84 18.39
C ASP A 253 -17.35 -19.39 18.03
N GLN A 254 -17.28 -18.46 18.99
CA GLN A 254 -16.35 -17.33 18.88
C GLN A 254 -15.80 -16.95 20.27
N PRO A 255 -14.48 -17.00 20.53
CA PRO A 255 -13.93 -16.33 21.71
C PRO A 255 -14.31 -14.85 21.64
N ARG A 256 -14.93 -14.32 22.69
CA ARG A 256 -15.15 -12.86 22.80
C ARG A 256 -13.78 -12.22 23.02
N VAL A 257 -13.16 -11.72 21.95
CA VAL A 257 -11.97 -10.89 22.04
C VAL A 257 -12.40 -9.56 22.65
N ILE A 258 -11.98 -9.29 23.89
CA ILE A 258 -12.09 -7.94 24.43
C ILE A 258 -10.91 -7.18 23.82
N ASN A 259 -11.16 -6.47 22.73
CA ASN A 259 -10.17 -5.55 22.16
C ASN A 259 -10.00 -4.37 23.12
N ALA A 260 -9.16 -4.51 24.13
CA ALA A 260 -8.67 -3.38 24.90
C ALA A 260 -7.65 -2.64 24.01
N ARG A 261 -8.18 -1.86 23.07
CA ARG A 261 -7.37 -1.02 22.21
C ARG A 261 -6.81 0.10 23.08
N VAL A 262 -5.59 -0.07 23.61
CA VAL A 262 -4.76 1.10 23.94
C VAL A 262 -4.54 1.77 22.60
N SER A 263 -5.39 2.73 22.30
CA SER A 263 -5.45 3.34 20.99
C SER A 263 -4.21 4.22 20.85
N SER A 264 -3.21 3.72 20.13
CA SER A 264 -2.72 4.54 19.03
C SER A 264 -3.95 4.85 18.19
N ASN A 265 -4.22 6.12 17.90
CA ASN A 265 -5.40 6.53 17.12
C ASN A 265 -5.38 6.02 15.65
N SER A 266 -4.48 5.10 15.33
CA SER A 266 -4.34 4.49 14.01
C SER A 266 -5.50 3.56 13.70
N SER A 267 -6.14 3.81 12.56
CA SER A 267 -7.16 2.93 11.98
C SER A 267 -6.54 1.67 11.36
N PHE A 268 -5.21 1.65 11.19
CA PHE A 268 -4.48 0.55 10.57
C PHE A 268 -3.87 -0.33 11.67
N ALA A 269 -4.56 -1.44 11.98
CA ALA A 269 -3.93 -2.55 12.67
C ALA A 269 -2.91 -3.17 11.72
N ILE A 270 -1.63 -2.83 11.89
CA ILE A 270 -0.58 -3.49 11.12
C ILE A 270 -0.50 -4.93 11.67
N PRO A 271 -0.85 -5.98 10.89
CA PRO A 271 -0.92 -7.37 11.36
C PRO A 271 0.44 -7.94 11.80
N PHE A 272 1.51 -7.14 11.71
CA PHE A 272 2.87 -7.51 12.11
C PHE A 272 2.97 -7.89 13.60
N ILE A 273 2.16 -7.29 14.48
CA ILE A 273 2.14 -7.66 15.91
C ILE A 273 1.70 -9.12 16.08
N GLY A 274 0.88 -9.68 15.18
CA GLY A 274 0.49 -11.09 15.23
C GLY A 274 1.67 -12.06 15.09
N SER A 275 2.67 -11.71 14.26
CA SER A 275 3.92 -12.47 14.14
C SER A 275 4.72 -12.44 15.45
N LEU A 276 4.92 -11.25 16.00
CA LEU A 276 5.58 -11.04 17.29
C LEU A 276 4.89 -11.78 18.43
N TYR A 277 3.56 -11.79 18.43
CA TYR A 277 2.72 -12.47 19.40
C TYR A 277 2.90 -13.99 19.33
N SER A 278 2.95 -14.56 18.13
CA SER A 278 3.17 -16.00 17.95
C SER A 278 4.54 -16.46 18.46
N LEU A 279 5.59 -15.63 18.23
CA LEU A 279 6.94 -15.83 18.75
C LEU A 279 6.98 -15.76 20.28
N TYR A 280 6.29 -14.78 20.87
CA TYR A 280 6.21 -14.64 22.31
C TYR A 280 5.55 -15.87 22.96
N ILE A 281 4.35 -16.26 22.52
CA ILE A 281 3.59 -17.32 23.20
C ILE A 281 4.24 -18.70 23.09
N LYS A 282 4.79 -19.06 21.93
CA LYS A 282 5.28 -20.43 21.72
C LYS A 282 6.62 -20.70 22.41
N GLU A 283 7.53 -19.72 22.44
CA GLU A 283 8.94 -19.97 22.81
C GLU A 283 9.41 -19.23 24.08
N THR A 284 8.86 -18.05 24.40
CA THR A 284 9.51 -17.12 25.35
C THR A 284 9.29 -17.38 26.84
N ARG A 285 8.47 -18.36 27.24
CA ARG A 285 8.32 -18.65 28.69
C ARG A 285 9.63 -19.11 29.36
N LYS A 286 10.70 -19.43 28.62
CA LYS A 286 11.91 -20.04 29.22
C LYS A 286 13.25 -19.35 28.99
N THR A 287 13.49 -18.56 27.92
CA THR A 287 14.84 -18.02 27.66
C THR A 287 14.89 -16.49 27.62
N ALA A 288 15.89 -15.92 28.29
CA ALA A 288 16.18 -14.47 28.24
C ALA A 288 16.51 -14.00 26.82
N GLU A 289 17.05 -14.88 25.98
CA GLU A 289 17.41 -14.62 24.59
C GLU A 289 16.18 -14.39 23.70
N ALA A 290 15.15 -15.24 23.80
CA ALA A 290 13.93 -15.09 22.99
C ALA A 290 13.20 -13.77 23.33
N ARG A 291 13.27 -13.37 24.60
CA ARG A 291 12.77 -12.07 25.04
C ARG A 291 13.56 -10.90 24.44
N LEU A 292 14.88 -10.94 24.52
CA LEU A 292 15.73 -9.90 23.95
C LEU A 292 15.54 -9.78 22.43
N ALA A 293 15.35 -10.91 21.74
CA ALA A 293 15.02 -10.93 20.32
C ALA A 293 13.68 -10.24 20.02
N ALA A 294 12.65 -10.50 20.83
CA ALA A 294 11.35 -9.85 20.70
C ALA A 294 11.41 -8.34 20.99
N GLU A 295 12.15 -7.93 22.04
CA GLU A 295 12.40 -6.52 22.39
C GLU A 295 13.14 -5.78 21.26
N ARG A 296 14.18 -6.39 20.68
CA ARG A 296 14.91 -5.85 19.52
C ARG A 296 14.04 -5.74 18.27
N GLN A 297 13.15 -6.71 18.04
CA GLN A 297 12.24 -6.65 16.89
C GLN A 297 11.21 -5.53 17.04
N ALA A 298 10.68 -5.34 18.25
CA ALA A 298 9.82 -4.19 18.54
C ALA A 298 10.60 -2.87 18.34
N ALA A 299 11.84 -2.79 18.84
CA ALA A 299 12.72 -1.63 18.66
C ALA A 299 13.01 -1.34 17.19
N HIS A 300 13.27 -2.37 16.39
CA HIS A 300 13.47 -2.25 14.96
C HIS A 300 12.28 -1.56 14.26
N ILE A 301 11.04 -1.98 14.56
CA ILE A 301 9.84 -1.37 13.97
C ILE A 301 9.68 0.07 14.46
N ALA A 302 9.81 0.28 15.77
CA ALA A 302 9.64 1.59 16.39
C ALA A 302 10.68 2.61 15.88
N ALA A 303 11.91 2.18 15.62
CA ALA A 303 12.95 3.02 15.03
C ALA A 303 12.75 3.24 13.52
N LEU A 304 12.24 2.24 12.78
CA LEU A 304 12.10 2.30 11.33
C LEU A 304 10.91 3.16 10.87
N LEU A 305 9.79 3.11 11.59
CA LEU A 305 8.55 3.77 11.17
C LEU A 305 8.69 5.29 10.92
N PRO A 306 9.32 6.09 11.81
CA PRO A 306 9.51 7.52 11.56
C PRO A 306 10.29 7.78 10.27
N ILE A 307 11.31 6.96 9.99
CA ILE A 307 12.12 7.07 8.77
C ILE A 307 11.30 6.74 7.52
N LEU A 308 10.45 5.72 7.58
CA LEU A 308 9.58 5.36 6.44
C LEU A 308 8.53 6.43 6.16
N VAL A 309 7.99 7.05 7.21
CA VAL A 309 7.09 8.19 7.07
C VAL A 309 7.80 9.34 6.35
N VAL A 310 9.00 9.72 6.80
CA VAL A 310 9.80 10.78 6.17
C VAL A 310 10.06 10.44 4.71
N LYS A 311 10.56 9.23 4.42
CA LYS A 311 10.81 8.76 3.06
C LYS A 311 9.55 8.80 2.17
N GLY A 312 8.40 8.48 2.74
CA GLY A 312 7.12 8.54 2.03
C GLY A 312 6.58 9.94 1.85
N ALA A 313 6.88 10.85 2.77
CA ALA A 313 6.58 12.27 2.62
C ALA A 313 7.43 12.89 1.51
N GLU A 314 8.74 12.60 1.47
CA GLU A 314 9.66 13.10 0.41
C GLU A 314 9.23 12.71 -1.01
N SER A 315 8.55 11.58 -1.19
CA SER A 315 8.09 11.16 -2.51
C SER A 315 6.83 11.90 -3.00
N ARG A 316 6.10 12.54 -2.08
CA ARG A 316 4.83 13.22 -2.38
C ARG A 316 4.91 14.73 -2.26
N LEU A 317 5.78 15.22 -1.38
CA LEU A 317 5.89 16.65 -1.12
C LEU A 317 6.52 17.37 -2.31
N PRO A 318 6.14 18.65 -2.53
CA PRO A 318 6.78 19.46 -3.53
C PRO A 318 8.27 19.65 -3.19
N ARG A 319 9.07 20.05 -4.18
CA ARG A 319 10.50 20.34 -4.02
C ARG A 319 10.75 21.83 -4.20
N ILE A 320 11.67 22.39 -3.42
CA ILE A 320 12.08 23.81 -3.46
C ILE A 320 13.60 23.91 -3.60
N ARG A 321 14.12 25.04 -4.07
CA ARG A 321 15.58 25.26 -4.16
C ARG A 321 16.20 25.28 -2.77
N LYS A 322 17.31 24.56 -2.57
CA LYS A 322 18.12 24.61 -1.34
C LYS A 322 18.57 26.06 -1.11
N GLY A 323 18.23 26.64 0.04
CA GLY A 323 18.49 28.05 0.37
C GLY A 323 17.24 28.95 0.49
N GLY A 324 16.04 28.42 0.24
CA GLY A 324 14.78 29.07 0.66
C GLY A 324 14.31 30.22 -0.23
N GLU A 325 15.04 30.59 -1.28
CA GLU A 325 14.46 31.43 -2.33
C GLU A 325 13.38 30.61 -3.02
N ARG A 326 12.10 30.92 -2.75
CA ARG A 326 10.96 30.37 -3.46
C ARG A 326 11.14 30.71 -4.93
N VAL A 327 11.78 29.82 -5.67
CA VAL A 327 11.80 29.90 -7.13
C VAL A 327 10.34 29.77 -7.55
N GLU A 328 9.77 30.87 -8.04
CA GLU A 328 8.48 30.85 -8.73
C GLU A 328 8.51 29.66 -9.69
N ARG A 329 7.54 28.74 -9.51
CA ARG A 329 7.47 27.44 -10.19
C ARG A 329 8.02 27.60 -11.60
N HIS A 330 9.23 27.13 -11.84
CA HIS A 330 9.66 26.87 -13.19
C HIS A 330 8.83 25.66 -13.59
N ILE A 331 7.64 25.94 -14.11
CA ILE A 331 6.87 24.96 -14.85
C ILE A 331 7.84 24.54 -15.94
N ALA A 332 8.48 23.39 -15.76
CA ALA A 332 9.16 22.72 -16.85
C ALA A 332 8.05 22.48 -17.86
N MET A 333 7.90 23.39 -18.82
CA MET A 333 7.07 23.17 -19.98
C MET A 333 7.80 22.07 -20.74
N VAL A 334 7.43 20.83 -20.45
CA VAL A 334 7.83 19.71 -21.28
C VAL A 334 7.03 19.88 -22.56
N GLU A 335 7.65 20.54 -23.54
CA GLU A 335 7.07 20.63 -24.87
C GLU A 335 7.17 19.23 -25.48
N LEU A 336 6.03 18.55 -25.46
CA LEU A 336 5.87 17.18 -25.90
C LEU A 336 5.92 17.16 -27.43
N GLU A 337 7.11 17.01 -28.02
CA GLU A 337 7.22 16.86 -29.48
C GLU A 337 6.80 15.45 -29.89
N VAL A 338 5.48 15.24 -30.04
CA VAL A 338 4.93 13.98 -30.54
C VAL A 338 5.17 13.93 -32.04
N ASN A 339 6.04 13.02 -32.48
CA ASN A 339 6.16 12.71 -33.91
C ASN A 339 4.94 11.90 -34.37
N TRP A 340 3.87 12.61 -34.74
CA TRP A 340 2.59 12.05 -35.16
C TRP A 340 2.70 11.06 -36.32
N ASN A 341 3.71 11.18 -37.18
CA ASN A 341 3.92 10.23 -38.27
C ASN A 341 4.23 8.83 -37.76
N ARG A 342 5.01 8.71 -36.68
CA ARG A 342 5.33 7.42 -36.08
C ARG A 342 4.13 6.83 -35.34
N VAL A 343 3.39 7.67 -34.62
CA VAL A 343 2.14 7.27 -33.93
C VAL A 343 1.09 6.80 -34.95
N ALA A 344 0.89 7.54 -36.04
CA ALA A 344 -0.02 7.18 -37.12
C ALA A 344 0.41 5.88 -37.82
N GLY A 345 1.72 5.68 -38.04
CA GLY A 345 2.25 4.44 -38.60
C GLY A 345 1.99 3.22 -37.73
N VAL A 346 2.19 3.33 -36.41
CA VAL A 346 1.90 2.25 -35.45
C VAL A 346 0.38 1.98 -35.39
N LEU A 347 -0.44 3.03 -35.32
CA LEU A 347 -1.90 2.90 -35.32
C LEU A 347 -2.40 2.23 -36.61
N GLY A 348 -1.87 2.64 -37.76
CA GLY A 348 -2.21 2.06 -39.06
C GLY A 348 -1.81 0.58 -39.16
N ALA A 349 -0.62 0.21 -38.69
CA ALA A 349 -0.17 -1.18 -38.66
C ALA A 349 -1.06 -2.07 -37.78
N ILE A 350 -1.52 -1.54 -36.64
CA ILE A 350 -2.46 -2.24 -35.75
C ILE A 350 -3.80 -2.46 -36.45
N LEU A 351 -4.39 -1.40 -37.05
CA LEU A 351 -5.66 -1.49 -37.77
C LEU A 351 -5.59 -2.48 -38.95
N VAL A 352 -4.50 -2.47 -39.71
CA VAL A 352 -4.29 -3.42 -40.81
C VAL A 352 -4.18 -4.86 -40.28
N GLY A 353 -3.44 -5.07 -39.19
CA GLY A 353 -3.34 -6.37 -38.53
C GLY A 353 -4.69 -6.92 -38.07
N GLU A 354 -5.56 -6.05 -37.52
CA GLU A 354 -6.92 -6.41 -37.12
C GLU A 354 -7.80 -6.81 -38.31
N VAL A 355 -7.78 -6.02 -39.39
CA VAL A 355 -8.57 -6.32 -40.61
C VAL A 355 -8.13 -7.65 -41.22
N ILE A 356 -6.82 -7.94 -41.26
CA ILE A 356 -6.31 -9.22 -41.74
C ILE A 356 -6.77 -10.36 -40.84
N ALA A 357 -6.68 -10.22 -39.51
CA ALA A 357 -7.13 -11.25 -38.57
C ALA A 357 -8.63 -11.55 -38.70
N ILE A 358 -9.47 -10.52 -38.85
CA ILE A 358 -10.92 -10.66 -39.09
C ILE A 358 -11.18 -11.34 -40.44
N THR A 359 -10.44 -10.98 -41.48
CA THR A 359 -10.61 -11.57 -42.81
C THR A 359 -10.22 -13.05 -42.82
N VAL A 360 -9.09 -13.40 -42.20
CA VAL A 360 -8.63 -14.79 -42.06
C VAL A 360 -9.65 -15.62 -41.28
N THR A 361 -10.19 -15.09 -40.18
CA THR A 361 -11.23 -15.80 -39.41
C THR A 361 -12.52 -15.99 -40.21
N ILE A 362 -12.99 -14.99 -40.96
CA ILE A 362 -14.17 -15.13 -41.84
C ILE A 362 -13.93 -16.20 -42.93
N ILE A 363 -12.78 -16.19 -43.60
CA ILE A 363 -12.45 -17.17 -44.64
C ILE A 363 -12.36 -18.59 -44.06
N HIS A 364 -11.75 -18.74 -42.87
CA HIS A 364 -11.65 -20.03 -42.21
C HIS A 364 -13.02 -20.55 -41.75
N CYS A 365 -13.89 -19.65 -41.27
CA CYS A 365 -15.25 -19.98 -40.86
C CYS A 365 -16.20 -20.26 -42.03
N ARG A 366 -15.97 -19.71 -43.25
CA ARG A 366 -16.85 -19.93 -44.42
C ARG A 366 -17.03 -21.40 -44.81
N LYS A 367 -16.07 -22.28 -44.48
CA LYS A 367 -16.21 -23.73 -44.74
C LYS A 367 -17.17 -24.44 -43.78
N PHE A 368 -17.56 -23.80 -42.68
CA PHE A 368 -18.55 -24.34 -41.75
C PHE A 368 -19.89 -23.60 -41.93
N ILE A 369 -20.68 -24.05 -42.90
CA ILE A 369 -22.09 -23.65 -43.02
C ILE A 369 -22.85 -24.32 -41.87
N LEU A 370 -22.97 -23.62 -40.74
CA LEU A 370 -23.80 -24.05 -39.62
C LEU A 370 -25.18 -23.42 -39.76
N TYR A 371 -26.16 -24.24 -40.16
CA TYR A 371 -27.58 -23.90 -40.11
C TYR A 371 -27.97 -23.63 -38.65
N ASP A 372 -28.44 -22.41 -38.40
CA ASP A 372 -28.50 -21.84 -37.06
C ASP A 372 -29.91 -21.31 -36.73
N TYR A 373 -30.82 -22.20 -36.36
CA TYR A 373 -32.18 -21.79 -35.95
C TYR A 373 -32.36 -21.71 -34.43
N ASP A 374 -31.54 -22.39 -33.59
CA ASP A 374 -31.84 -22.47 -32.15
C ASP A 374 -30.99 -21.55 -31.25
N SER A 375 -29.90 -20.96 -31.74
CA SER A 375 -28.95 -20.23 -30.89
C SER A 375 -29.25 -18.75 -30.67
N PHE A 376 -30.13 -18.13 -31.46
CA PHE A 376 -30.45 -16.71 -31.29
C PHE A 376 -31.41 -16.46 -30.13
N LEU A 377 -32.24 -17.44 -29.79
CA LEU A 377 -33.24 -17.32 -28.71
C LEU A 377 -32.61 -17.16 -27.31
N PRO A 378 -31.58 -17.94 -26.93
CA PRO A 378 -30.89 -17.76 -25.65
C PRO A 378 -30.13 -16.44 -25.58
N ILE A 379 -29.44 -16.04 -26.66
CA ILE A 379 -28.66 -14.79 -26.70
C ILE A 379 -29.61 -13.59 -26.64
N ALA A 380 -30.71 -13.59 -27.40
CA ALA A 380 -31.72 -12.53 -27.34
C ALA A 380 -32.35 -12.43 -25.95
N ARG A 381 -32.61 -13.55 -25.27
CA ARG A 381 -33.07 -13.53 -23.87
C ARG A 381 -32.04 -12.93 -22.93
N LEU A 382 -30.77 -13.33 -23.06
CA LEU A 382 -29.69 -12.86 -22.19
C LEU A 382 -29.43 -11.35 -22.39
N LEU A 383 -29.46 -10.87 -23.64
CA LEU A 383 -29.32 -9.46 -23.96
C LEU A 383 -30.53 -8.64 -23.47
N LYS A 384 -31.73 -9.21 -23.58
CA LYS A 384 -32.95 -8.60 -23.02
C LYS A 384 -32.87 -8.47 -21.50
N THR A 385 -32.49 -9.52 -20.79
CA THR A 385 -32.35 -9.46 -19.31
C THR A 385 -31.26 -8.47 -18.90
N ALA A 386 -30.14 -8.42 -19.63
CA ALA A 386 -29.09 -7.43 -19.37
C ALA A 386 -29.56 -5.99 -19.62
N MET A 387 -30.35 -5.76 -20.67
CA MET A 387 -30.95 -4.45 -20.95
C MET A 387 -31.99 -4.04 -19.90
N GLU A 388 -32.84 -4.96 -19.46
CA GLU A 388 -33.83 -4.72 -18.40
C GLU A 388 -33.14 -4.40 -17.06
N HIS A 389 -32.04 -5.08 -16.74
CA HIS A 389 -31.26 -4.79 -15.53
C HIS A 389 -30.48 -3.47 -15.61
N ALA A 390 -29.96 -3.12 -16.79
CA ALA A 390 -29.27 -1.85 -17.00
C ALA A 390 -30.23 -0.63 -16.99
N GLN A 391 -31.50 -0.85 -17.33
CA GLN A 391 -32.54 0.19 -17.35
C GLN A 391 -33.33 0.31 -16.03
N GLY A 392 -32.75 -0.14 -14.90
CA GLY A 392 -33.18 0.28 -13.56
C GLY A 392 -33.14 1.80 -13.33
N ARG A 393 -32.65 2.58 -14.29
CA ARG A 393 -33.00 4.00 -14.48
C ARG A 393 -34.18 4.08 -15.46
N SER A 394 -35.39 4.18 -14.88
CA SER A 394 -36.68 4.48 -15.50
C SER A 394 -36.58 5.15 -16.88
N VAL A 395 -36.59 4.34 -17.94
CA VAL A 395 -36.90 4.84 -19.28
C VAL A 395 -38.42 4.74 -19.38
N ASP A 396 -39.10 5.88 -19.35
CA ASP A 396 -40.55 5.93 -19.53
C ASP A 396 -40.93 5.17 -20.83
N PRO A 397 -42.04 4.41 -20.84
CA PRO A 397 -42.43 3.61 -21.98
C PRO A 397 -42.51 4.47 -23.25
N ALA A 398 -42.13 3.91 -24.40
CA ALA A 398 -41.99 4.63 -25.67
C ALA A 398 -43.21 5.50 -26.05
N ALA A 399 -44.42 5.10 -25.64
CA ALA A 399 -45.63 5.91 -25.81
C ALA A 399 -45.57 7.27 -25.10
N LYS A 400 -44.94 7.35 -23.93
CA LYS A 400 -44.78 8.58 -23.15
C LYS A 400 -43.68 9.48 -23.74
N ILE A 401 -42.59 8.90 -24.25
CA ILE A 401 -41.56 9.64 -25.00
C ILE A 401 -42.15 10.22 -26.29
N ALA A 402 -42.95 9.44 -27.03
CA ALA A 402 -43.63 9.93 -28.23
C ALA A 402 -44.62 11.07 -27.91
N ALA A 403 -45.34 10.98 -26.78
CA ALA A 403 -46.22 12.06 -26.33
C ALA A 403 -45.45 13.33 -25.91
N GLN A 404 -44.28 13.20 -25.29
CA GLN A 404 -43.43 14.35 -24.93
C GLN A 404 -42.84 15.04 -26.17
N ILE A 405 -42.34 14.27 -27.14
CA ILE A 405 -41.82 14.81 -28.41
C ILE A 405 -42.94 15.52 -29.18
N LYS A 406 -44.16 14.93 -29.24
CA LYS A 406 -45.29 15.54 -29.95
C LYS A 406 -45.78 16.84 -29.31
N ASN A 407 -45.65 16.97 -27.98
CA ASN A 407 -46.08 18.17 -27.24
C ASN A 407 -44.96 19.20 -27.04
N GLY A 408 -43.79 19.03 -27.66
CA GLY A 408 -42.71 20.02 -27.66
C GLY A 408 -42.23 20.45 -26.28
N LYS A 409 -42.12 19.49 -25.34
CA LYS A 409 -41.49 19.73 -24.03
C LYS A 409 -40.10 19.13 -23.95
#